data_AF-A0A949CM43-F1
#
_entry.id   AF-A0A949CM43-F1
#
_cell.length_a   1.000
_cell.length_b   1.000
_cell.length_c   1.000
_cell.angle_alpha   90.00
_cell.angle_beta   90.00
_cell.angle_gamma   90.00
#
_symmetry.space_group_name_H-M   'P 1'
#
loop_
_entity.id
_entity.type
_entity.pdbx_description
1 polymer ?
#
loop_
_entity_poly.entity_id
_entity_poly.type
_entity_poly.pdbx_seq_one_letter_code
_entity_poly.pdbx_strand_id
1 'polypeptide(L)'
;ILFDFLVVTLTTLSLSVVAIALASFSRSRVLQVLFSVVLIGLQLIVIFPVTSTLIALTFSGLSGSASAGNFIAWTTLAVVGASAILYSWLLFSCAASIIGLSSENKSTPIRIPLLVIGILIPIVGLLMTGYFRPDNDGRALVESMTIILTFLAAHWAFAGSLMVGERGFISLRAKRTLPTGFVSRLFTTWLIPGPGTGYVFALLSFFGGLISITAYMVLAQNTSEFLLEFLWYAIAIMAYLALYLGLGRLLSMLFLSKMQTGRIVATFALIIVMNILAVVISCSLSLFMNGYLRMDYDWYCFINPWWTLGEAYPASYLRGRTTPEIAISVLCLCAIPITLLNVLLSAKDIVIQRMETPSRVLEERAKIQGKTSPDFPAEDVAIDPLQ
;
A
#
# COMPACT_ATOMS: atom_id res chain seq x y z
N ILE A 1 27.65 8.36 19.98
CA ILE A 1 27.56 7.14 20.84
C ILE A 1 26.11 6.69 21.06
N LEU A 2 25.28 7.37 21.87
CA LEU A 2 23.89 6.92 22.11
C LEU A 2 23.08 6.84 20.80
N PHE A 3 23.19 7.86 19.96
CA PHE A 3 22.56 7.91 18.64
C PHE A 3 22.96 6.71 17.76
N ASP A 4 24.26 6.48 17.61
CA ASP A 4 24.80 5.37 16.80
C ASP A 4 24.36 4.01 17.35
N PHE A 5 24.37 3.86 18.68
CA PHE A 5 23.89 2.64 19.33
C PHE A 5 22.42 2.38 19.03
N LEU A 6 21.57 3.42 19.07
CA LEU A 6 20.15 3.29 18.72
C LEU A 6 19.96 2.93 17.24
N VAL A 7 20.70 3.55 16.33
CA VAL A 7 20.66 3.21 14.89
C VAL A 7 21.04 1.74 14.66
N VAL A 8 22.13 1.28 15.26
CA VAL A 8 22.59 -0.12 15.13
C VAL A 8 21.57 -1.07 15.75
N THR A 9 21.05 -0.76 16.93
CA THR A 9 20.04 -1.59 17.61
C THR A 9 18.77 -1.70 16.78
N LEU A 10 18.29 -0.57 16.25
CA LEU A 10 17.05 -0.54 15.48
C LEU A 10 17.17 -1.29 14.15
N THR A 11 18.29 -1.11 13.43
CA THR A 11 18.55 -1.82 12.18
C THR A 11 18.71 -3.32 12.39
N THR A 12 19.43 -3.75 13.43
CA THR A 12 19.60 -5.18 13.77
C THR A 12 18.29 -5.83 14.24
N LEU A 13 17.47 -5.14 15.03
CA LEU A 13 16.13 -5.61 15.41
C LEU A 13 15.24 -5.78 14.19
N SER A 14 15.18 -4.78 13.31
CA SER A 14 14.35 -4.81 12.10
C SER A 14 14.71 -5.99 11.20
N LEU A 15 16.01 -6.25 11.03
CA LEU A 15 16.49 -7.39 10.27
C LEU A 15 16.19 -8.73 10.90
N SER A 16 16.26 -8.82 12.23
CA SER A 16 15.85 -10.01 12.96
C SER A 16 14.37 -10.33 12.70
N VAL A 17 13.51 -9.31 12.64
CA VAL A 17 12.10 -9.48 12.30
C VAL A 17 11.92 -9.93 10.85
N VAL A 18 12.67 -9.35 9.90
CA VAL A 18 12.68 -9.82 8.50
C VAL A 18 13.12 -11.27 8.41
N ALA A 19 14.14 -11.68 9.17
CA ALA A 19 14.60 -13.07 9.22
C ALA A 19 13.50 -14.03 9.68
N ILE A 20 12.81 -13.68 10.77
CA ILE A 20 11.70 -14.47 11.32
C ILE A 20 10.55 -14.56 10.30
N ALA A 21 10.22 -13.46 9.63
CA ALA A 21 9.19 -13.43 8.60
C ALA A 21 9.55 -14.33 7.40
N LEU A 22 10.78 -14.22 6.88
CA LEU A 22 11.28 -15.07 5.80
C LEU A 22 11.31 -16.55 6.18
N ALA A 23 11.74 -16.88 7.41
CA ALA A 23 11.68 -18.23 7.94
C ALA A 23 10.24 -18.77 7.93
N SER A 24 9.26 -17.94 8.30
CA SER A 24 7.84 -18.31 8.30
C SER A 24 7.27 -18.53 6.89
N PHE A 25 7.77 -17.83 5.87
CA PHE A 25 7.38 -18.05 4.46
C PHE A 25 7.97 -19.34 3.87
N SER A 26 9.09 -19.80 4.41
CA SER A 26 9.87 -20.92 3.85
C SER A 26 9.29 -22.29 4.23
N ARG A 27 8.51 -22.88 3.31
CA ARG A 27 7.99 -24.25 3.50
C ARG A 27 8.95 -25.35 3.02
N SER A 28 9.93 -25.00 2.17
CA SER A 28 10.91 -25.94 1.62
C SER A 28 12.32 -25.59 2.06
N ARG A 29 13.17 -26.62 2.20
CA ARG A 29 14.59 -26.45 2.55
C ARG A 29 15.34 -25.60 1.52
N VAL A 30 14.98 -25.71 0.24
CA VAL A 30 15.59 -24.89 -0.84
C VAL A 30 15.23 -23.41 -0.66
N LEU A 31 13.97 -23.09 -0.35
CA LEU A 31 13.56 -21.71 -0.07
C LEU A 31 14.20 -21.16 1.20
N GLN A 32 14.45 -21.99 2.22
CA GLN A 32 15.19 -21.59 3.42
C GLN A 32 16.60 -21.12 3.09
N VAL A 33 17.34 -21.90 2.29
CA VAL A 33 18.70 -21.53 1.86
C VAL A 33 18.68 -20.30 0.96
N LEU A 34 17.71 -20.20 0.03
CA LEU A 34 17.59 -19.02 -0.81
C LEU A 34 17.30 -17.76 0.02
N PHE A 35 16.37 -17.84 0.97
CA PHE A 35 16.03 -16.69 1.82
C PHE A 35 17.15 -16.31 2.78
N SER A 36 17.98 -17.24 3.25
CA SER A 36 19.15 -16.87 4.05
C SER A 36 20.18 -16.11 3.22
N VAL A 37 20.44 -16.51 1.97
CA VAL A 37 21.32 -15.77 1.04
C VAL A 37 20.75 -14.39 0.71
N VAL A 38 19.45 -14.33 0.38
CA VAL A 38 18.76 -13.05 0.11
C VAL A 38 18.81 -12.15 1.35
N LEU A 39 18.63 -12.69 2.55
CA LEU A 39 18.72 -11.92 3.79
C LEU A 39 20.13 -11.37 4.00
N ILE A 40 21.17 -12.16 3.79
CA ILE A 40 22.57 -11.69 3.89
C ILE A 40 22.82 -10.57 2.87
N GLY A 41 22.37 -10.74 1.62
CA GLY A 41 22.49 -9.73 0.58
C GLY A 41 21.73 -8.45 0.91
N LEU A 42 20.47 -8.58 1.35
CA LEU A 42 19.63 -7.46 1.77
C LEU A 42 20.21 -6.77 3.00
N GLN A 43 20.83 -7.51 3.91
CA GLN A 43 21.53 -6.96 5.06
C GLN A 43 22.71 -6.10 4.63
N LEU A 44 23.54 -6.53 3.68
CA LEU A 44 24.62 -5.72 3.15
C LEU A 44 24.10 -4.49 2.38
N ILE A 45 23.08 -4.66 1.55
CA ILE A 45 22.53 -3.60 0.68
C ILE A 45 21.69 -2.58 1.44
N VAL A 46 21.02 -2.97 2.54
CA VAL A 46 20.14 -2.06 3.31
C VAL A 46 20.84 -1.49 4.52
N ILE A 47 21.57 -2.28 5.32
CA ILE A 47 22.28 -1.72 6.48
C ILE A 47 23.29 -0.70 6.00
N PHE A 48 24.13 -1.04 5.03
CA PHE A 48 25.28 -0.21 4.70
C PHE A 48 24.86 1.21 4.26
N PRO A 49 23.93 1.40 3.30
CA PRO A 49 23.50 2.73 2.91
C PRO A 49 22.67 3.43 3.97
N VAL A 50 21.79 2.73 4.69
CA VAL A 50 20.94 3.37 5.72
C VAL A 50 21.81 3.85 6.88
N THR A 51 22.70 3.01 7.39
CA THR A 51 23.64 3.39 8.44
C THR A 51 24.62 4.45 7.96
N SER A 52 25.19 4.32 6.75
CA SER A 52 26.10 5.34 6.22
C SER A 52 25.41 6.69 6.04
N THR A 53 24.16 6.70 5.59
CA THR A 53 23.38 7.94 5.40
C THR A 53 23.02 8.57 6.74
N LEU A 54 22.58 7.79 7.72
CA LEU A 54 22.27 8.29 9.07
C LEU A 54 23.53 8.83 9.77
N ILE A 55 24.66 8.14 9.62
CA ILE A 55 25.95 8.57 10.12
C ILE A 55 26.39 9.86 9.40
N ALA A 56 26.28 9.92 8.07
CA ALA A 56 26.60 11.11 7.29
C ALA A 56 25.75 12.32 7.68
N LEU A 57 24.45 12.12 7.91
CA LEU A 57 23.53 13.16 8.39
C LEU A 57 23.92 13.67 9.79
N THR A 58 24.40 12.77 10.64
CA THR A 58 24.92 13.13 11.97
C THR A 58 26.18 14.00 11.84
N PHE A 59 27.10 13.62 10.95
CA PHE A 59 28.32 14.39 10.69
C PHE A 59 28.05 15.73 10.00
N SER A 60 27.10 15.81 9.07
CA SER A 60 26.71 17.08 8.47
C SER A 60 26.06 18.01 9.50
N GLY A 61 25.27 17.46 10.43
CA GLY A 61 24.69 18.22 11.55
C GLY A 61 25.72 18.79 12.52
N LEU A 62 26.87 18.12 12.70
CA LEU A 62 27.99 18.60 13.52
C LEU A 62 28.75 19.77 12.89
N SER A 63 28.67 19.94 11.57
CA SER A 63 29.34 21.03 10.84
C SER A 63 28.54 22.34 10.76
N GLY A 64 27.23 22.29 11.03
CA GLY A 64 26.35 23.47 11.17
C GLY A 64 26.22 23.96 12.62
N SER A 65 25.37 24.95 12.88
CA SER A 65 25.12 25.41 14.26
C SER A 65 24.68 24.21 15.12
N ALA A 66 25.44 23.91 16.18
CA ALA A 66 25.33 22.65 16.95
C ALA A 66 23.94 22.33 17.51
N SER A 67 23.03 23.31 17.62
CA SER A 67 21.64 23.10 18.05
C SER A 67 20.73 22.56 16.94
N ALA A 68 20.82 23.09 15.73
CA ALA A 68 19.94 22.72 14.61
C ALA A 68 20.27 21.34 14.03
N GLY A 69 21.55 20.99 13.94
CA GLY A 69 22.00 19.70 13.40
C GLY A 69 21.63 18.51 14.28
N ASN A 70 21.64 18.69 15.61
CA ASN A 70 21.22 17.65 16.55
C ASN A 70 19.73 17.32 16.40
N PHE A 71 18.86 18.33 16.26
CA PHE A 71 17.41 18.09 16.13
C PHE A 71 17.04 17.32 14.85
N ILE A 72 17.69 17.58 13.70
CA ILE A 72 17.48 16.79 12.47
C ILE A 72 17.75 15.33 12.73
N ALA A 73 18.96 15.04 13.23
CA ALA A 73 19.42 13.67 13.36
C ALA A 73 18.43 12.88 14.23
N TRP A 74 18.00 13.46 15.35
CA TRP A 74 16.99 12.85 16.23
C TRP A 74 15.62 12.71 15.58
N THR A 75 15.16 13.69 14.81
CA THR A 75 13.87 13.62 14.09
C THR A 75 13.91 12.55 13.01
N THR A 76 14.99 12.51 12.21
CA THR A 76 15.21 11.47 11.21
C THR A 76 15.30 10.09 11.84
N LEU A 77 16.02 9.94 12.95
CA LEU A 77 16.08 8.68 13.70
C LEU A 77 14.70 8.26 14.21
N ALA A 78 13.91 9.19 14.76
CA ALA A 78 12.57 8.90 15.24
C ALA A 78 11.64 8.46 14.10
N VAL A 79 11.74 9.11 12.94
CA VAL A 79 10.98 8.77 11.72
C VAL A 79 11.36 7.39 11.19
N VAL A 80 12.66 7.14 11.00
CA VAL A 80 13.18 5.86 10.51
C VAL A 80 12.83 4.76 11.52
N GLY A 81 12.94 5.05 12.81
CA GLY A 81 12.60 4.12 13.87
C GLY A 81 11.12 3.77 13.94
N ALA A 82 10.24 4.77 13.85
CA ALA A 82 8.80 4.55 13.78
C ALA A 82 8.42 3.70 12.56
N SER A 83 9.02 4.01 11.40
CA SER A 83 8.81 3.26 10.16
C SER A 83 9.25 1.80 10.32
N ALA A 84 10.44 1.57 10.88
CA ALA A 84 10.97 0.24 11.14
C ALA A 84 10.10 -0.59 12.10
N ILE A 85 9.60 0.02 13.17
CA ILE A 85 8.69 -0.64 14.13
C ILE A 85 7.38 -1.02 13.44
N LEU A 86 6.78 -0.13 12.64
CA LEU A 86 5.53 -0.41 11.96
C LEU A 86 5.66 -1.49 10.88
N TYR A 87 6.72 -1.44 10.06
CA TYR A 87 6.98 -2.50 9.09
C TYR A 87 7.30 -3.83 9.79
N SER A 88 7.98 -3.80 10.94
CA SER A 88 8.16 -5.00 11.78
C SER A 88 6.83 -5.55 12.27
N TRP A 89 5.91 -4.70 12.74
CA TRP A 89 4.56 -5.11 13.13
C TRP A 89 3.80 -5.74 11.96
N LEU A 90 3.87 -5.14 10.76
CA LEU A 90 3.28 -5.70 9.55
C LEU A 90 3.86 -7.09 9.23
N LEU A 91 5.18 -7.26 9.28
CA LEU A 91 5.84 -8.54 9.03
C LEU A 91 5.45 -9.61 10.05
N PHE A 92 5.33 -9.25 11.33
CA PHE A 92 4.80 -10.14 12.36
C PHE A 92 3.35 -10.52 12.09
N SER A 93 2.49 -9.59 11.69
CA SER A 93 1.11 -9.89 11.30
C SER A 93 1.06 -10.86 10.11
N CYS A 94 1.93 -10.67 9.12
CA CYS A 94 2.06 -11.60 7.99
C CYS A 94 2.52 -13.00 8.45
N ALA A 95 3.56 -13.08 9.29
CA ALA A 95 4.05 -14.35 9.82
C ALA A 95 2.98 -15.09 10.66
N ALA A 96 2.30 -14.35 11.54
CA ALA A 96 1.19 -14.88 12.33
C ALA A 96 0.05 -15.38 11.44
N SER A 97 -0.24 -14.69 10.33
CA SER A 97 -1.29 -15.12 9.38
C SER A 97 -0.96 -16.46 8.70
N ILE A 98 0.32 -16.80 8.55
CA ILE A 98 0.74 -18.05 7.92
C ILE A 98 0.58 -19.23 8.88
N ILE A 99 0.96 -19.02 10.14
CA ILE A 99 0.91 -20.04 11.19
C ILE A 99 -0.51 -20.23 11.72
N GLY A 100 -1.32 -19.16 11.71
CA GLY A 100 -2.70 -19.17 12.21
C GLY A 100 -3.64 -20.12 11.48
N LEU A 101 -4.68 -20.54 12.19
CA LEU A 101 -5.70 -21.49 11.71
C LEU A 101 -6.35 -20.98 10.41
N SER A 102 -6.70 -21.91 9.51
CA SER A 102 -7.39 -21.57 8.25
C SER A 102 -8.77 -20.95 8.45
N SER A 103 -9.36 -21.12 9.64
CA SER A 103 -10.68 -20.57 9.98
C SER A 103 -10.65 -19.13 10.50
N GLU A 104 -9.46 -18.56 10.77
CA GLU A 104 -9.32 -17.22 11.31
C GLU A 104 -9.23 -16.16 10.20
N ASN A 105 -9.62 -14.94 10.54
CA ASN A 105 -9.51 -13.80 9.63
C ASN A 105 -8.05 -13.34 9.56
N LYS A 106 -7.37 -13.70 8.47
CA LYS A 106 -5.96 -13.41 8.24
C LYS A 106 -5.70 -12.00 7.73
N SER A 107 -6.70 -11.35 7.14
CA SER A 107 -6.52 -10.13 6.36
C SER A 107 -6.60 -8.87 7.20
N THR A 108 -7.56 -8.81 8.12
CA THR A 108 -7.70 -7.66 9.04
C THR A 108 -6.43 -7.34 9.85
N PRO A 109 -5.76 -8.32 10.51
CA PRO A 109 -4.52 -8.02 11.26
C PRO A 109 -3.36 -7.56 10.37
N ILE A 110 -3.42 -7.78 9.05
CA ILE A 110 -2.43 -7.29 8.08
C ILE A 110 -2.83 -5.89 7.57
N ARG A 111 -4.11 -5.69 7.25
CA ARG A 111 -4.64 -4.41 6.71
C ARG A 111 -4.56 -3.27 7.70
N ILE A 112 -4.69 -3.52 9.00
CA ILE A 112 -4.56 -2.48 10.04
C ILE A 112 -3.13 -1.88 10.05
N PRO A 113 -2.04 -2.66 10.20
CA PRO A 113 -0.68 -2.13 10.06
C PRO A 113 -0.44 -1.43 8.72
N LEU A 114 -0.95 -1.97 7.60
CA LEU A 114 -0.83 -1.32 6.29
C LEU A 114 -1.46 0.08 6.26
N LEU A 115 -2.63 0.25 6.87
CA LEU A 115 -3.31 1.54 6.98
C LEU A 115 -2.50 2.50 7.86
N VAL A 116 -2.03 2.03 9.01
CA VAL A 116 -1.23 2.86 9.94
C VAL A 116 0.07 3.33 9.29
N ILE A 117 0.75 2.46 8.53
CA ILE A 117 1.92 2.83 7.73
C ILE A 117 1.54 3.87 6.66
N GLY A 118 0.43 3.65 5.95
CA GLY A 118 -0.06 4.58 4.93
C GLY A 118 -0.43 5.97 5.49
N ILE A 119 -0.85 6.05 6.75
CA ILE A 119 -1.09 7.32 7.47
C ILE A 119 0.23 7.93 7.97
N LEU A 120 1.20 7.10 8.39
CA LEU A 120 2.48 7.60 8.88
C LEU A 120 3.32 8.25 7.77
N ILE A 121 3.33 7.69 6.55
CA ILE A 121 4.12 8.21 5.42
C ILE A 121 3.88 9.71 5.17
N PRO A 122 2.65 10.21 5.00
CA PRO A 122 2.41 11.64 4.83
C PRO A 122 2.82 12.43 6.07
N ILE A 123 2.50 11.98 7.30
CA ILE A 123 2.90 12.66 8.56
C ILE A 123 4.42 12.85 8.63
N VAL A 124 5.18 11.79 8.34
CA VAL A 124 6.64 11.83 8.27
C VAL A 124 7.10 12.88 7.25
N GLY A 125 6.47 12.87 6.08
CA GLY A 125 6.74 13.83 5.05
C GLY A 125 6.53 15.28 5.48
N LEU A 126 5.42 15.56 6.18
CA LEU A 126 5.12 16.86 6.77
C LEU A 126 6.23 17.31 7.72
N LEU A 127 6.61 16.43 8.66
CA LEU A 127 7.66 16.71 9.64
C LEU A 127 9.01 17.02 8.98
N MET A 128 9.35 16.30 7.91
CA MET A 128 10.58 16.56 7.16
C MET A 128 10.55 17.92 6.45
N THR A 129 9.43 18.30 5.85
CA THR A 129 9.34 19.61 5.14
C THR A 129 9.27 20.82 6.06
N GLY A 130 8.75 20.69 7.27
CA GLY A 130 8.88 21.75 8.28
C GLY A 130 10.35 22.03 8.64
N TYR A 131 11.24 21.08 8.38
CA TYR A 131 12.67 21.18 8.67
C TYR A 131 13.49 21.72 7.50
N PHE A 132 13.30 21.16 6.30
CA PHE A 132 13.92 21.69 5.09
C PHE A 132 13.27 23.04 4.80
N ARG A 133 13.88 24.11 5.33
CA ARG A 133 13.41 25.49 5.16
C ARG A 133 12.97 25.65 3.72
N PRO A 134 11.69 25.98 3.46
CA PRO A 134 11.31 26.33 2.11
C PRO A 134 12.21 27.48 1.72
N ASP A 135 12.95 27.31 0.61
CA ASP A 135 13.43 28.45 -0.13
C ASP A 135 12.24 29.42 -0.28
N ASN A 136 12.48 30.73 -0.35
CA ASN A 136 11.39 31.73 -0.43
C ASN A 136 10.40 31.43 -1.58
N ASP A 137 10.82 30.61 -2.56
CA ASP A 137 10.07 30.25 -3.75
C ASP A 137 9.15 29.02 -3.55
N GLY A 138 9.20 28.33 -2.40
CA GLY A 138 8.35 27.16 -2.09
C GLY A 138 8.63 25.88 -2.88
N ARG A 139 9.63 25.91 -3.77
CA ARG A 139 10.02 24.79 -4.63
C ARG A 139 10.46 23.54 -3.85
N ALA A 140 11.32 23.71 -2.85
CA ALA A 140 11.84 22.60 -2.05
C ALA A 140 10.70 21.83 -1.34
N LEU A 141 9.65 22.55 -0.93
CA LEU A 141 8.44 21.97 -0.34
C LEU A 141 7.71 21.08 -1.35
N VAL A 142 7.49 21.57 -2.57
CA VAL A 142 6.79 20.84 -3.64
C VAL A 142 7.58 19.58 -4.05
N GLU A 143 8.89 19.70 -4.25
CA GLU A 143 9.74 18.55 -4.60
C GLU A 143 9.72 17.49 -3.50
N SER A 144 9.83 17.91 -2.23
CA SER A 144 9.75 17.01 -1.08
C SER A 144 8.39 16.30 -1.01
N MET A 145 7.29 17.04 -1.14
CA MET A 145 5.92 16.49 -1.10
C MET A 145 5.64 15.55 -2.26
N THR A 146 6.20 15.85 -3.45
CA THR A 146 6.16 14.95 -4.60
C THR A 146 6.85 13.63 -4.27
N ILE A 147 8.05 13.66 -3.70
CA ILE A 147 8.79 12.45 -3.28
C ILE A 147 7.99 11.64 -2.25
N ILE A 148 7.41 12.30 -1.24
CA ILE A 148 6.58 11.64 -0.22
C ILE A 148 5.37 10.97 -0.85
N LEU A 149 4.71 11.65 -1.79
CA LEU A 149 3.59 11.09 -2.55
C LEU A 149 4.01 9.89 -3.40
N THR A 150 5.20 9.91 -4.00
CA THR A 150 5.77 8.76 -4.71
C THR A 150 5.96 7.56 -3.78
N PHE A 151 6.51 7.76 -2.57
CA PHE A 151 6.66 6.69 -1.57
C PHE A 151 5.31 6.14 -1.11
N LEU A 152 4.32 7.01 -0.87
CA LEU A 152 2.96 6.61 -0.53
C LEU A 152 2.34 5.77 -1.65
N ALA A 153 2.51 6.18 -2.91
CA ALA A 153 2.03 5.44 -4.06
C ALA A 153 2.73 4.09 -4.21
N ALA A 154 4.05 4.04 -4.02
CA ALA A 154 4.82 2.80 -4.07
C ALA A 154 4.35 1.80 -2.99
N HIS A 155 4.12 2.28 -1.77
CA HIS A 155 3.55 1.48 -0.68
C HIS A 155 2.19 0.89 -1.06
N TRP A 156 1.27 1.72 -1.55
CA TRP A 156 -0.08 1.25 -1.93
C TRP A 156 -0.11 0.46 -3.23
N ALA A 157 0.82 0.68 -4.17
CA ALA A 157 0.97 -0.14 -5.36
C ALA A 157 1.45 -1.55 -4.99
N PHE A 158 2.44 -1.65 -4.10
CA PHE A 158 2.93 -2.94 -3.60
C PHE A 158 1.89 -3.66 -2.74
N ALA A 159 1.33 -2.98 -1.74
CA ALA A 159 0.32 -3.59 -0.87
C ALA A 159 -0.98 -3.92 -1.64
N GLY A 160 -1.43 -2.99 -2.50
CA GLY A 160 -2.63 -3.14 -3.33
C GLY A 160 -2.52 -4.30 -4.32
N SER A 161 -1.36 -4.47 -4.97
CA SER A 161 -1.17 -5.57 -5.94
C SER A 161 -1.25 -6.95 -5.28
N LEU A 162 -0.79 -7.08 -4.03
CA LEU A 162 -0.98 -8.29 -3.23
C LEU A 162 -2.45 -8.49 -2.81
N MET A 163 -3.11 -7.43 -2.33
CA MET A 163 -4.50 -7.50 -1.86
C MET A 163 -5.50 -7.79 -2.98
N VAL A 164 -5.25 -7.28 -4.19
CA VAL A 164 -6.09 -7.55 -5.37
C VAL A 164 -6.02 -9.03 -5.80
N GLY A 165 -4.94 -9.73 -5.47
CA GLY A 165 -4.82 -11.18 -5.67
C GLY A 165 -5.42 -12.04 -4.55
N GLU A 166 -5.94 -11.41 -3.50
CA GLU A 166 -6.55 -12.11 -2.36
C GLU A 166 -7.86 -12.81 -2.75
N ARG A 167 -8.20 -13.86 -2.00
CA ARG A 167 -9.48 -14.57 -2.13
C ARG A 167 -10.52 -13.94 -1.22
N GLY A 168 -11.72 -13.70 -1.73
CA GLY A 168 -12.87 -13.23 -0.95
C GLY A 168 -13.55 -14.30 -0.07
N PHE A 169 -12.81 -15.32 0.39
CA PHE A 169 -13.39 -16.38 1.20
C PHE A 169 -13.27 -16.05 2.69
N ILE A 170 -14.42 -15.99 3.38
CA ILE A 170 -14.50 -15.80 4.83
C ILE A 170 -15.11 -17.05 5.46
N SER A 171 -14.48 -17.56 6.51
CA SER A 171 -15.01 -18.68 7.28
C SER A 171 -16.33 -18.33 7.96
N LEU A 172 -17.18 -19.33 8.22
CA LEU A 172 -18.44 -19.10 8.94
C LEU A 172 -18.21 -18.45 10.32
N ARG A 173 -17.10 -18.80 10.98
CA ARG A 173 -16.70 -18.23 12.28
C ARG A 173 -16.40 -16.73 12.17
N ALA A 174 -15.63 -16.33 11.16
CA ALA A 174 -15.28 -14.92 10.95
C ALA A 174 -16.48 -14.08 10.50
N LYS A 175 -17.45 -14.66 9.76
CA LYS A 175 -18.71 -13.96 9.44
C LYS A 175 -19.54 -13.63 10.68
N ARG A 176 -19.49 -14.45 11.74
CA ARG A 176 -20.24 -14.22 13.00
C ARG A 176 -19.69 -13.05 13.82
N THR A 177 -18.40 -12.73 13.67
CA THR A 177 -17.72 -11.64 14.38
C THR A 177 -17.82 -10.30 13.66
N LEU A 178 -18.51 -10.24 12.51
CA LEU A 178 -18.72 -8.98 11.79
C LEU A 178 -19.59 -8.02 12.62
N PRO A 179 -19.27 -6.73 12.62
CA PRO A 179 -20.06 -5.73 13.34
C PRO A 179 -21.47 -5.61 12.75
N THR A 180 -22.46 -5.35 13.60
CA THR A 180 -23.87 -5.19 13.22
C THR A 180 -24.24 -3.75 12.86
N GLY A 181 -23.59 -2.78 13.49
CA GLY A 181 -23.85 -1.36 13.26
C GLY A 181 -23.53 -0.95 11.82
N PHE A 182 -24.39 -0.09 11.24
CA PHE A 182 -24.19 0.44 9.88
C PHE A 182 -22.85 1.17 9.74
N VAL A 183 -22.56 2.09 10.66
CA VAL A 183 -21.32 2.89 10.65
C VAL A 183 -20.08 2.00 10.79
N SER A 184 -20.10 1.06 11.74
CA SER A 184 -18.99 0.14 11.91
C SER A 184 -18.75 -0.70 10.65
N ARG A 185 -19.81 -1.21 10.02
CA ARG A 185 -19.71 -1.91 8.73
C ARG A 185 -19.11 -1.01 7.65
N LEU A 186 -19.51 0.25 7.55
CA LEU A 186 -18.97 1.18 6.54
C LEU A 186 -17.44 1.31 6.63
N PHE A 187 -16.88 1.36 7.85
CA PHE A 187 -15.44 1.49 8.05
C PHE A 187 -14.70 0.13 8.05
N THR A 188 -15.30 -0.92 8.60
CA THR A 188 -14.62 -2.23 8.73
C THR A 188 -14.74 -3.11 7.50
N THR A 189 -15.68 -2.85 6.58
CA THR A 189 -15.87 -3.69 5.37
C THR A 189 -14.61 -3.70 4.51
N TRP A 190 -13.87 -2.60 4.47
CA TRP A 190 -12.61 -2.51 3.73
C TRP A 190 -11.46 -3.30 4.39
N LEU A 191 -11.63 -3.79 5.62
CA LEU A 191 -10.65 -4.64 6.31
C LEU A 191 -10.92 -6.14 6.11
N ILE A 192 -12.01 -6.49 5.44
CA ILE A 192 -12.43 -7.87 5.17
C ILE A 192 -11.66 -8.43 3.96
N PRO A 193 -11.19 -9.70 3.98
CA PRO A 193 -10.54 -10.33 2.81
C PRO A 193 -11.33 -10.17 1.52
N GLY A 194 -10.61 -9.96 0.43
CA GLY A 194 -11.20 -10.02 -0.90
C GLY A 194 -10.49 -9.12 -1.91
N PRO A 195 -10.53 -9.49 -3.19
CA PRO A 195 -9.85 -8.74 -4.24
C PRO A 195 -10.52 -7.38 -4.47
N GLY A 196 -11.86 -7.31 -4.38
CA GLY A 196 -12.60 -6.06 -4.51
C GLY A 196 -12.43 -5.13 -3.33
N THR A 197 -12.59 -5.64 -2.11
CA THR A 197 -12.37 -4.85 -0.89
C THR A 197 -10.91 -4.38 -0.80
N GLY A 198 -9.94 -5.21 -1.21
CA GLY A 198 -8.53 -4.87 -1.26
C GLY A 198 -8.20 -3.75 -2.26
N TYR A 199 -8.79 -3.80 -3.45
CA TYR A 199 -8.69 -2.72 -4.45
C TYR A 199 -9.20 -1.39 -3.89
N VAL A 200 -10.42 -1.37 -3.37
CA VAL A 200 -11.05 -0.14 -2.85
C VAL A 200 -10.31 0.36 -1.61
N PHE A 201 -9.89 -0.54 -0.72
CA PHE A 201 -9.09 -0.20 0.46
C PHE A 201 -7.78 0.50 0.08
N ALA A 202 -7.04 -0.01 -0.90
CA ALA A 202 -5.79 0.60 -1.36
C ALA A 202 -6.03 1.99 -1.95
N LEU A 203 -7.04 2.14 -2.82
CA LEU A 203 -7.36 3.44 -3.43
C LEU A 203 -7.85 4.48 -2.44
N LEU A 204 -8.77 4.12 -1.53
CA LEU A 204 -9.27 5.06 -0.52
C LEU A 204 -8.17 5.48 0.46
N SER A 205 -7.29 4.54 0.84
CA SER A 205 -6.19 4.85 1.76
C SER A 205 -5.13 5.73 1.09
N PHE A 206 -4.79 5.46 -0.17
CA PHE A 206 -3.93 6.35 -0.96
C PHE A 206 -4.58 7.73 -1.13
N PHE A 207 -5.87 7.78 -1.48
CA PHE A 207 -6.60 9.03 -1.67
C PHE A 207 -6.67 9.87 -0.38
N GLY A 208 -6.86 9.25 0.78
CA GLY A 208 -6.78 9.95 2.07
C GLY A 208 -5.40 10.54 2.34
N GLY A 209 -4.33 9.80 2.01
CA GLY A 209 -2.96 10.32 2.09
C GLY A 209 -2.71 11.46 1.09
N LEU A 210 -3.21 11.35 -0.14
CA LEU A 210 -3.14 12.42 -1.14
C LEU A 210 -3.87 13.68 -0.67
N ILE A 211 -5.09 13.56 -0.12
CA ILE A 211 -5.83 14.70 0.44
C ILE A 211 -5.04 15.35 1.57
N SER A 212 -4.45 14.57 2.48
CA SER A 212 -3.71 15.15 3.60
C SER A 212 -2.45 15.91 3.14
N ILE A 213 -1.72 15.39 2.15
CA ILE A 213 -0.57 16.09 1.54
C ILE A 213 -1.04 17.37 0.83
N THR A 214 -2.06 17.29 -0.02
CA THR A 214 -2.59 18.46 -0.75
C THR A 214 -3.14 19.53 0.20
N ALA A 215 -3.87 19.12 1.24
CA ALA A 215 -4.39 20.04 2.24
C ALA A 215 -3.26 20.76 2.97
N TYR A 216 -2.19 20.04 3.32
CA TYR A 216 -1.00 20.68 3.88
C TYR A 216 -0.36 21.67 2.90
N MET A 217 -0.19 21.30 1.63
CA MET A 217 0.37 22.21 0.61
C MET A 217 -0.42 23.52 0.50
N VAL A 218 -1.76 23.42 0.49
CA VAL A 218 -2.65 24.59 0.44
C VAL A 218 -2.56 25.45 1.71
N LEU A 219 -2.43 24.82 2.88
CA LEU A 219 -2.31 25.53 4.17
C LEU A 219 -0.91 26.12 4.39
N ALA A 220 0.13 25.49 3.85
CA ALA A 220 1.51 25.79 4.16
C ALA A 220 2.02 27.07 3.47
N GLN A 221 1.53 27.44 2.27
CA GLN A 221 1.90 28.72 1.61
C GLN A 221 1.20 29.02 0.26
N ASN A 222 1.35 30.28 -0.16
CA ASN A 222 0.75 31.00 -1.31
C ASN A 222 1.38 30.67 -2.69
N THR A 223 1.84 29.44 -2.91
CA THR A 223 2.58 29.06 -4.14
C THR A 223 1.65 28.49 -5.19
N SER A 224 0.87 29.35 -5.84
CA SER A 224 -0.14 28.92 -6.83
C SER A 224 0.45 28.20 -8.04
N GLU A 225 1.64 28.60 -8.49
CA GLU A 225 2.25 28.07 -9.72
C GLU A 225 2.68 26.61 -9.56
N PHE A 226 3.46 26.28 -8.52
CA PHE A 226 3.91 24.91 -8.28
C PHE A 226 2.82 23.96 -7.75
N LEU A 227 1.75 24.50 -7.16
CA LEU A 227 0.62 23.68 -6.71
C LEU A 227 -0.04 22.98 -7.89
N LEU A 228 -0.17 23.66 -9.04
CA LEU A 228 -0.78 23.06 -10.22
C LEU A 228 0.06 21.90 -10.77
N GLU A 229 1.38 22.03 -10.81
CA GLU A 229 2.32 20.97 -11.22
C GLU A 229 2.20 19.76 -10.29
N PHE A 230 2.19 20.00 -8.97
CA PHE A 230 1.97 18.96 -7.98
C PHE A 230 0.63 18.25 -8.16
N LEU A 231 -0.45 19.00 -8.44
CA LEU A 231 -1.77 18.42 -8.67
C LEU A 231 -1.80 17.53 -9.91
N TRP A 232 -1.16 17.93 -11.01
CA TRP A 232 -1.05 17.08 -12.21
C TRP A 232 -0.28 15.79 -11.91
N TYR A 233 0.83 15.88 -11.18
CA TYR A 233 1.56 14.70 -10.72
C TYR A 233 0.69 13.80 -9.82
N ALA A 234 -0.05 14.40 -8.88
CA ALA A 234 -0.93 13.69 -7.94
C ALA A 234 -2.11 12.99 -8.65
N ILE A 235 -2.69 13.63 -9.66
CA ILE A 235 -3.73 13.06 -10.51
C ILE A 235 -3.15 11.89 -11.32
N ALA A 236 -1.97 12.07 -11.94
CA ALA A 236 -1.32 11.04 -12.74
C ALA A 236 -1.03 9.78 -11.91
N ILE A 237 -0.44 9.93 -10.72
CA ILE A 237 -0.07 8.80 -9.87
C ILE A 237 -1.30 8.07 -9.32
N MET A 238 -2.38 8.80 -8.97
CA MET A 238 -3.66 8.19 -8.59
C MET A 238 -4.27 7.41 -9.75
N ALA A 239 -4.27 7.99 -10.95
CA ALA A 239 -4.82 7.36 -12.14
C ALA A 239 -4.03 6.08 -12.51
N TYR A 240 -2.70 6.09 -12.39
CA TYR A 240 -1.88 4.89 -12.58
C TYR A 240 -2.17 3.82 -11.53
N LEU A 241 -2.25 4.19 -10.25
CA LEU A 241 -2.55 3.26 -9.18
C LEU A 241 -3.90 2.57 -9.43
N ALA A 242 -4.93 3.36 -9.76
CA ALA A 242 -6.26 2.86 -10.08
C ALA A 242 -6.27 1.98 -11.34
N LEU A 243 -5.59 2.41 -12.41
CA LEU A 243 -5.51 1.68 -13.66
C LEU A 243 -4.82 0.32 -13.50
N TYR A 244 -3.61 0.29 -12.96
CA TYR A 244 -2.80 -0.93 -12.88
C TYR A 244 -3.36 -1.93 -11.86
N LEU A 245 -3.81 -1.46 -10.69
CA LEU A 245 -4.47 -2.35 -9.72
C LEU A 245 -5.81 -2.86 -10.27
N GLY A 246 -6.57 -1.99 -10.95
CA GLY A 246 -7.87 -2.32 -11.52
C GLY A 246 -7.77 -3.33 -12.66
N LEU A 247 -6.84 -3.13 -13.59
CA LEU A 247 -6.54 -4.10 -14.65
C LEU A 247 -5.98 -5.40 -14.09
N GLY A 248 -5.05 -5.33 -13.13
CA GLY A 248 -4.51 -6.51 -12.45
C GLY A 248 -5.62 -7.36 -11.82
N ARG A 249 -6.63 -6.72 -11.21
CA ARG A 249 -7.82 -7.40 -10.68
C ARG A 249 -8.62 -8.09 -11.77
N LEU A 250 -8.98 -7.36 -12.82
CA LEU A 250 -9.84 -7.86 -13.89
C LEU A 250 -9.17 -9.01 -14.64
N LEU A 251 -7.87 -8.90 -14.93
CA LEU A 251 -7.10 -9.95 -15.59
C LEU A 251 -6.87 -11.15 -14.66
N SER A 252 -6.65 -10.93 -13.36
CA SER A 252 -6.61 -12.02 -12.38
C SER A 252 -7.94 -12.78 -12.30
N MET A 253 -9.07 -12.07 -12.37
CA MET A 253 -10.39 -12.71 -12.45
C MET A 253 -10.56 -13.49 -13.75
N LEU A 254 -10.08 -12.98 -14.89
CA LEU A 254 -10.21 -13.63 -16.18
C LEU A 254 -9.32 -14.88 -16.29
N PHE A 255 -8.02 -14.72 -16.05
CA PHE A 255 -7.02 -15.76 -16.32
C PHE A 255 -6.69 -16.64 -15.11
N LEU A 256 -6.79 -16.10 -13.90
CA LEU A 256 -6.35 -16.78 -12.67
C LEU A 256 -7.54 -17.27 -11.82
N SER A 257 -8.77 -17.18 -12.32
CA SER A 257 -9.98 -17.64 -11.62
C SER A 257 -9.89 -19.10 -11.16
N LYS A 258 -9.25 -19.96 -11.97
CA LYS A 258 -9.10 -21.40 -11.70
C LYS A 258 -7.94 -21.71 -10.75
N MET A 259 -7.01 -20.78 -10.57
CA MET A 259 -5.82 -21.02 -9.73
C MET A 259 -6.19 -20.94 -8.26
N GLN A 260 -6.14 -22.10 -7.59
CA GLN A 260 -6.45 -22.13 -6.18
C GLN A 260 -5.29 -21.63 -5.30
N THR A 261 -4.09 -22.14 -5.57
CA THR A 261 -2.89 -21.81 -4.80
C THR A 261 -2.06 -20.79 -5.57
N GLY A 262 -1.45 -19.84 -4.86
CA GLY A 262 -0.51 -18.88 -5.47
C GLY A 262 -1.15 -17.71 -6.24
N ARG A 263 -2.48 -17.56 -6.22
CA ARG A 263 -3.17 -16.44 -6.91
C ARG A 263 -2.62 -15.06 -6.54
N ILE A 264 -2.28 -14.83 -5.27
CA ILE A 264 -1.69 -13.56 -4.80
C ILE A 264 -0.39 -13.25 -5.56
N VAL A 265 0.53 -14.21 -5.60
CA VAL A 265 1.83 -14.07 -6.26
C VAL A 265 1.66 -13.93 -7.77
N ALA A 266 0.77 -14.71 -8.37
CA ALA A 266 0.47 -14.65 -9.80
C ALA A 266 -0.12 -13.29 -10.22
N THR A 267 -1.03 -12.72 -9.44
CA THR A 267 -1.58 -11.37 -9.69
C THR A 267 -0.50 -10.30 -9.56
N PHE A 268 0.35 -10.40 -8.53
CA PHE A 268 1.48 -9.48 -8.35
C PHE A 268 2.43 -9.52 -9.56
N ALA A 269 2.83 -10.72 -9.98
CA ALA A 269 3.67 -10.92 -11.17
C ALA A 269 3.00 -10.40 -12.45
N LEU A 270 1.69 -10.61 -12.60
CA LEU A 270 0.93 -10.10 -13.74
C LEU A 270 0.97 -8.56 -13.81
N ILE A 271 0.84 -7.86 -12.68
CA ILE A 271 0.94 -6.39 -12.63
C ILE A 271 2.36 -5.92 -13.00
N ILE A 272 3.41 -6.64 -12.58
CA ILE A 272 4.79 -6.34 -12.98
C ILE A 272 4.97 -6.51 -14.49
N VAL A 273 4.50 -7.63 -15.05
CA VAL A 273 4.58 -7.89 -16.50
C VAL A 273 3.84 -6.80 -17.28
N MET A 274 2.67 -6.37 -16.81
CA MET A 274 1.94 -5.26 -17.42
C MET A 274 2.74 -3.95 -17.42
N ASN A 275 3.43 -3.62 -16.32
CA ASN A 275 4.29 -2.44 -16.25
C ASN A 275 5.48 -2.52 -17.21
N ILE A 276 6.10 -3.69 -17.34
CA ILE A 276 7.20 -3.92 -18.29
C ILE A 276 6.70 -3.76 -19.73
N LEU A 277 5.57 -4.39 -20.07
CA LEU A 277 4.96 -4.27 -21.39
C LEU A 277 4.59 -2.83 -21.72
N ALA A 278 4.04 -2.09 -20.75
CA ALA A 278 3.74 -0.67 -20.90
C ALA A 278 4.98 0.16 -21.27
N VAL A 279 6.10 -0.06 -20.58
CA VAL A 279 7.37 0.61 -20.91
C VAL A 279 7.82 0.26 -22.32
N VAL A 280 7.84 -1.03 -22.67
CA VAL A 280 8.27 -1.51 -23.99
C VAL A 280 7.38 -0.95 -25.11
N ILE A 281 6.07 -0.97 -24.93
CA ILE A 281 5.09 -0.46 -25.90
C ILE A 281 5.29 1.04 -26.11
N SER A 282 5.37 1.83 -25.03
CA SER A 282 5.55 3.28 -25.15
C SER A 282 6.90 3.65 -25.78
N CYS A 283 7.99 2.97 -25.38
CA CYS A 283 9.30 3.19 -25.99
C CYS A 283 9.32 2.83 -27.49
N SER A 284 8.71 1.71 -27.86
CA SER A 284 8.62 1.28 -29.27
C SER A 284 7.78 2.26 -30.10
N LEU A 285 6.64 2.71 -29.56
CA LEU A 285 5.77 3.66 -30.25
C LEU A 285 6.44 5.03 -30.41
N SER A 286 7.16 5.50 -29.40
CA SER A 286 7.95 6.75 -29.48
C SER A 286 9.04 6.66 -30.55
N LEU A 287 9.79 5.55 -30.61
CA LEU A 287 10.77 5.35 -31.68
C LEU A 287 10.12 5.31 -33.06
N PHE A 288 9.01 4.57 -33.21
CA PHE A 288 8.32 4.45 -34.49
C PHE A 288 7.79 5.80 -35.00
N MET A 289 7.13 6.57 -34.14
CA MET A 289 6.55 7.87 -34.51
C MET A 289 7.60 8.94 -34.83
N ASN A 290 8.80 8.83 -34.24
CA ASN A 290 9.92 9.75 -34.48
C ASN A 290 10.91 9.22 -35.53
N GLY A 291 10.50 8.27 -36.39
CA GLY A 291 11.33 7.73 -37.46
C GLY A 291 12.63 7.08 -36.98
N TYR A 292 12.65 6.55 -35.75
CA TYR A 292 13.79 5.94 -35.07
C TYR A 292 14.98 6.88 -34.80
N LEU A 293 14.81 8.20 -34.96
CA LEU A 293 15.89 9.17 -34.77
C LEU A 293 16.06 9.62 -33.31
N ARG A 294 14.94 9.76 -32.59
CA ARG A 294 14.92 10.27 -31.22
C ARG A 294 13.72 9.74 -30.45
N MET A 295 13.88 9.57 -29.14
CA MET A 295 12.80 9.24 -28.23
C MET A 295 12.30 10.52 -27.56
N ASP A 296 11.26 11.12 -28.13
CA ASP A 296 10.59 12.27 -27.53
C ASP A 296 9.26 11.86 -26.87
N TYR A 297 8.96 12.51 -25.75
CA TYR A 297 7.75 12.28 -24.99
C TYR A 297 6.55 12.97 -25.65
N ASP A 298 5.47 12.21 -25.81
CA ASP A 298 4.23 12.68 -26.42
C ASP A 298 3.01 11.95 -25.80
N TRP A 299 1.80 12.36 -26.14
CA TRP A 299 0.55 11.92 -25.50
C TRP A 299 0.36 10.40 -25.47
N TYR A 300 0.85 9.67 -26.47
CA TYR A 300 0.75 8.20 -26.54
C TYR A 300 1.69 7.47 -25.56
N CYS A 301 2.60 8.18 -24.91
CA CYS A 301 3.48 7.62 -23.87
C CYS A 301 2.77 7.44 -22.53
N PHE A 302 1.51 7.88 -22.39
CA PHE A 302 0.72 7.80 -21.16
C PHE A 302 0.59 6.40 -20.54
N ILE A 303 0.89 5.34 -21.29
CA ILE A 303 0.83 3.97 -20.77
C ILE A 303 2.03 3.70 -19.85
N ASN A 304 3.18 4.32 -20.10
CA ASN A 304 4.42 4.14 -19.32
C ASN A 304 4.44 5.06 -18.08
N PRO A 305 4.23 4.51 -16.87
CA PRO A 305 4.14 5.32 -15.66
C PRO A 305 5.44 6.02 -15.31
N TRP A 306 6.60 5.39 -15.58
CA TRP A 306 7.89 5.95 -15.20
C TRP A 306 8.25 7.17 -16.03
N TRP A 307 7.94 7.14 -17.33
CA TRP A 307 8.22 8.26 -18.21
C TRP A 307 7.22 9.41 -17.96
N THR A 308 5.91 9.12 -17.94
CA THR A 308 4.91 10.16 -17.68
C THR A 308 5.06 10.81 -16.30
N LEU A 309 5.35 10.04 -15.24
CA LEU A 309 5.61 10.63 -13.93
C LEU A 309 6.92 11.42 -13.89
N GLY A 310 7.92 11.03 -14.69
CA GLY A 310 9.17 11.79 -14.82
C GLY A 310 8.99 13.15 -15.50
N GLU A 311 8.14 13.21 -16.53
CA GLU A 311 7.80 14.47 -17.21
C GLU A 311 6.82 15.33 -16.39
N ALA A 312 5.87 14.70 -15.68
CA ALA A 312 4.96 15.38 -14.76
C ALA A 312 5.62 15.81 -13.44
N TYR A 313 6.89 15.42 -13.21
CA TYR A 313 7.61 15.82 -12.01
C TYR A 313 7.85 17.34 -12.05
N PRO A 314 7.55 18.09 -10.96
CA PRO A 314 7.64 19.56 -10.96
C PRO A 314 8.98 20.13 -11.47
N ALA A 315 10.12 19.51 -11.15
CA ALA A 315 11.42 19.97 -11.63
C ALA A 315 11.63 19.86 -13.16
N SER A 316 10.80 19.08 -13.86
CA SER A 316 10.89 18.86 -15.31
C SER A 316 10.21 19.96 -16.13
N TYR A 317 9.18 20.63 -15.58
CA TYR A 317 8.42 21.69 -16.28
C TYR A 317 9.30 22.86 -16.75
N LEU A 318 10.36 23.19 -16.00
CA LEU A 318 11.31 24.25 -16.32
C LEU A 318 12.14 23.99 -17.59
N ARG A 319 12.18 22.76 -18.10
CA ARG A 319 12.93 22.42 -19.32
C ARG A 319 12.19 22.77 -20.61
N GLY A 320 11.00 23.37 -20.52
CA GLY A 320 10.21 23.83 -21.67
C GLY A 320 9.81 22.70 -22.62
N ARG A 321 9.75 21.46 -22.12
CA ARG A 321 9.33 20.28 -22.89
C ARG A 321 7.82 20.08 -22.78
N THR A 322 7.30 19.30 -23.71
CA THR A 322 5.89 18.98 -23.94
C THR A 322 5.07 18.85 -22.66
N THR A 323 3.93 19.53 -22.65
CA THR A 323 2.91 19.54 -21.59
C THR A 323 2.35 18.11 -21.37
N PRO A 324 2.68 17.41 -20.25
CA PRO A 324 2.19 16.05 -19.95
C PRO A 324 0.68 15.98 -19.68
N GLU A 325 0.00 17.11 -19.58
CA GLU A 325 -1.42 17.29 -19.27
C GLU A 325 -2.32 16.47 -20.21
N ILE A 326 -2.01 16.44 -21.51
CA ILE A 326 -2.79 15.65 -22.48
C ILE A 326 -2.67 14.16 -22.19
N ALA A 327 -1.45 13.67 -21.95
CA ALA A 327 -1.19 12.27 -21.61
C ALA A 327 -1.91 11.87 -20.30
N ILE A 328 -1.85 12.73 -19.28
CA ILE A 328 -2.51 12.51 -17.98
C ILE A 328 -4.03 12.51 -18.13
N SER A 329 -4.57 13.39 -18.98
CA SER A 329 -6.01 13.45 -19.27
C SER A 329 -6.50 12.15 -19.94
N VAL A 330 -5.75 11.65 -20.94
CA VAL A 330 -6.04 10.35 -21.58
C VAL A 330 -5.94 9.20 -20.58
N LEU A 331 -4.92 9.21 -19.72
CA LEU A 331 -4.77 8.24 -18.63
C LEU A 331 -6.00 8.23 -17.70
N CYS A 332 -6.51 9.40 -17.31
CA CYS A 332 -7.71 9.53 -16.48
C CYS A 332 -8.95 8.97 -17.18
N LEU A 333 -9.12 9.27 -18.48
CA LEU A 333 -10.22 8.73 -19.29
C LEU A 333 -10.21 7.20 -19.34
N CYS A 334 -9.04 6.56 -19.29
CA CYS A 334 -8.92 5.10 -19.18
C CYS A 334 -9.13 4.59 -17.74
N ALA A 335 -8.58 5.28 -16.74
CA ALA A 335 -8.61 4.84 -15.34
C ALA A 335 -10.03 4.88 -14.73
N ILE A 336 -10.84 5.88 -15.09
CA ILE A 336 -12.22 6.05 -14.59
C ILE A 336 -13.12 4.84 -14.88
N PRO A 337 -13.31 4.40 -16.14
CA PRO A 337 -14.19 3.27 -16.43
C PRO A 337 -13.69 1.96 -15.80
N ILE A 338 -12.37 1.75 -15.74
CA ILE A 338 -11.79 0.57 -15.08
C ILE A 338 -12.05 0.62 -13.58
N THR A 339 -11.96 1.79 -12.96
CA THR A 339 -12.28 1.97 -11.54
C THR A 339 -13.76 1.73 -11.27
N LEU A 340 -14.64 2.31 -12.09
CA LEU A 340 -16.08 2.14 -11.96
C LEU A 340 -16.48 0.67 -12.08
N LEU A 341 -15.96 -0.02 -13.11
CA LEU A 341 -16.18 -1.45 -13.29
C LEU A 341 -15.69 -2.25 -12.06
N ASN A 342 -14.51 -1.93 -11.53
CA ASN A 342 -13.99 -2.58 -10.33
C ASN A 342 -14.88 -2.33 -9.10
N VAL A 343 -15.39 -1.12 -8.89
CA VAL A 343 -16.30 -0.80 -7.79
C VAL A 343 -17.63 -1.56 -7.94
N LEU A 344 -18.21 -1.58 -9.14
CA LEU A 344 -19.45 -2.31 -9.44
C LEU A 344 -19.29 -3.83 -9.20
N LEU A 345 -18.19 -4.42 -9.65
CA LEU A 345 -17.90 -5.84 -9.40
C LEU A 345 -17.63 -6.11 -7.92
N SER A 346 -17.11 -5.13 -7.17
CA SER A 346 -16.90 -5.24 -5.72
C SER A 346 -18.18 -5.12 -4.90
N ALA A 347 -19.27 -4.58 -5.45
CA ALA A 347 -20.54 -4.48 -4.74
C ALA A 347 -21.02 -5.84 -4.23
N LYS A 348 -20.78 -6.92 -5.00
CA LYS A 348 -21.09 -8.30 -4.58
C LYS A 348 -20.25 -8.75 -3.37
N ASP A 349 -19.00 -8.32 -3.29
CA ASP A 349 -18.09 -8.63 -2.18
C ASP A 349 -18.42 -7.82 -0.90
N ILE A 350 -19.11 -6.68 -1.04
CA ILE A 350 -19.49 -5.80 0.07
C ILE A 350 -20.76 -6.30 0.79
N VAL A 351 -21.66 -6.98 0.08
CA VAL A 351 -22.91 -7.53 0.65
C VAL A 351 -22.65 -8.87 1.35
N ILE A 352 -21.66 -8.92 2.24
CA ILE A 352 -21.45 -10.08 3.10
C ILE A 352 -22.32 -9.90 4.34
N GLN A 353 -23.37 -10.71 4.41
CA GLN A 353 -24.26 -10.73 5.56
C GLN A 353 -23.63 -11.50 6.72
N ARG A 354 -23.77 -10.94 7.93
CA ARG A 354 -23.48 -11.65 9.17
C ARG A 354 -24.42 -12.85 9.23
N MET A 355 -23.86 -14.04 9.45
CA MET A 355 -24.68 -15.21 9.73
C MET A 355 -24.87 -15.31 11.24
N GLU A 356 -26.08 -15.65 11.64
CA GLU A 356 -26.37 -15.92 13.04
C GLU A 356 -25.61 -17.15 13.53
N THR A 357 -25.34 -17.16 14.84
CA THR A 357 -24.70 -18.32 15.46
C THR A 357 -25.78 -19.39 15.64
N PRO A 358 -25.58 -20.63 15.17
CA PRO A 358 -26.58 -21.69 15.32
C PRO A 358 -27.01 -21.84 16.78
N SER A 359 -28.31 -22.06 17.01
CA SER A 359 -28.91 -22.24 18.35
C SER A 359 -28.13 -23.22 19.20
N ARG A 360 -27.76 -24.38 18.64
CA ARG A 360 -26.90 -25.38 19.29
C ARG A 360 -25.60 -24.83 19.88
N VAL A 361 -24.91 -23.93 19.17
CA VAL A 361 -23.64 -23.34 19.66
C VAL A 361 -23.90 -22.32 20.75
N LEU A 362 -25.05 -21.63 20.71
CA LEU A 362 -25.49 -20.74 21.78
C LEU A 362 -25.83 -21.54 23.05
N GLU A 363 -26.52 -22.68 22.90
CA GLU A 363 -26.83 -23.61 23.98
C GLU A 363 -25.56 -24.20 24.61
N GLU A 364 -24.61 -24.67 23.79
CA GLU A 364 -23.32 -25.18 24.28
C GLU A 364 -22.53 -24.09 25.03
N ARG A 365 -22.53 -22.84 24.54
CA ARG A 365 -21.90 -21.71 25.23
C ARG A 365 -22.61 -21.33 26.53
N ALA A 366 -23.94 -21.39 26.56
CA ALA A 366 -24.72 -21.13 27.77
C ALA A 366 -24.42 -22.17 28.85
N LYS A 367 -24.35 -23.46 28.46
CA LYS A 367 -23.94 -24.57 29.34
C LYS A 367 -22.54 -24.35 29.92
N ILE A 368 -21.56 -23.98 29.08
CA ILE A 368 -20.19 -23.72 29.54
C ILE A 368 -20.12 -22.51 30.49
N GLN A 369 -20.96 -21.49 30.28
CA GLN A 369 -20.99 -20.29 31.11
C GLN A 369 -21.78 -20.46 32.42
N GLY A 370 -22.33 -21.64 32.70
CA GLY A 370 -23.17 -21.89 33.88
C GLY A 370 -24.45 -21.04 33.91
N LYS A 371 -24.83 -20.42 32.79
CA LYS A 371 -26.11 -19.73 32.66
C LYS A 371 -27.17 -20.77 32.30
N THR A 372 -28.22 -20.87 33.10
CA THR A 372 -29.44 -21.60 32.73
C THR A 372 -29.84 -21.18 31.33
N SER A 373 -30.09 -22.18 30.48
CA SER A 373 -30.41 -21.97 29.07
C SER A 373 -31.42 -20.83 28.92
N PRO A 374 -31.24 -19.90 27.97
CA PRO A 374 -32.34 -19.03 27.58
C PRO A 374 -33.51 -19.95 27.22
N ASP A 375 -34.68 -19.73 27.81
CA ASP A 375 -35.93 -20.35 27.38
C ASP A 375 -36.20 -19.86 25.96
N PHE A 376 -35.65 -20.57 24.98
CA PHE A 376 -36.09 -20.41 23.61
C PHE A 376 -37.48 -21.05 23.54
N PRO A 377 -38.49 -20.35 22.97
CA PRO A 377 -39.76 -20.98 22.70
C PRO A 377 -39.49 -22.23 21.87
N ALA A 378 -40.03 -23.37 22.30
CA ALA A 378 -39.90 -24.62 21.58
C ALA A 378 -40.35 -24.38 20.13
N GLU A 379 -39.41 -24.29 19.21
CA GLU A 379 -39.72 -24.38 17.79
C GLU A 379 -40.27 -25.79 17.60
N ASP A 380 -41.59 -25.89 17.42
CA ASP A 380 -42.22 -27.05 16.83
C ASP A 380 -41.61 -27.21 15.44
N VAL A 381 -40.55 -28.01 15.36
CA VAL A 381 -39.95 -28.45 14.11
C VAL A 381 -40.96 -29.36 13.44
N ALA A 382 -41.89 -28.76 12.71
CA ALA A 382 -42.64 -29.44 11.67
C ALA A 382 -41.62 -29.90 10.63
N ILE A 383 -41.19 -31.16 10.77
CA ILE A 383 -40.41 -31.87 9.77
C ILE A 383 -41.29 -31.92 8.53
N ASP A 384 -40.98 -31.09 7.53
CA ASP A 384 -41.59 -31.18 6.21
C ASP A 384 -41.04 -32.44 5.53
N PRO A 385 -41.84 -33.50 5.34
CA PRO A 385 -41.34 -34.81 4.90
C PRO A 385 -41.02 -34.86 3.38
N LEU A 386 -40.90 -33.72 2.70
CA LEU A 386 -40.80 -33.64 1.24
C LEU A 386 -39.68 -32.72 0.70
N GLN A 387 -38.57 -32.53 1.42
CA GLN A 387 -37.33 -31.94 0.86
C GLN A 387 -36.15 -32.91 0.85
#